data_AF-K1S4J2-F1
#
_entry.id   AF-K1S4J2-F1
#
_cell.length_a   1.000
_cell.length_b   1.000
_cell.length_c   1.000
_cell.angle_alpha   90.00
_cell.angle_beta   90.00
_cell.angle_gamma   90.00
#
_symmetry.space_group_name_H-M   'P 1'
#
loop_
_entity.id
_entity.type
_entity.pdbx_description
1 polymer ?
#
loop_
_entity_poly.entity_id
_entity_poly.type
_entity_poly.pdbx_seq_one_letter_code
_entity_poly.pdbx_strand_id
1 'polypeptide(L)'
;VPELYDELKNVYDIYRQIGGYPKVVETYLNTKDVEAAQKELVRIIRIFLNESMRYFDDITDISVFTNIFLSICRILLREKKGLDEDSISEELQKLVTKNYSSNLSKATCYRAINWLYHSGIIGFCGKITELDILNFKPGSRCFFMDLGVAYYYLSRTGANCINYGWLIER
;
A
#
# COMPACT_ATOMS: atom_id res chain seq x y z
N VAL A 1 12.59 -30.46 0.18
CA VAL A 1 14.03 -30.51 0.49
C VAL A 1 14.43 -29.16 1.04
N PRO A 2 15.15 -29.06 2.18
CA PRO A 2 15.47 -27.79 2.84
C PRO A 2 16.10 -26.73 1.90
N GLU A 3 16.96 -27.14 0.98
CA GLU A 3 17.65 -26.26 0.03
C GLU A 3 16.68 -25.49 -0.90
N LEU A 4 15.63 -26.14 -1.38
CA LEU A 4 14.61 -25.49 -2.21
C LEU A 4 13.82 -24.43 -1.43
N TYR A 5 13.58 -24.69 -0.15
CA TYR A 5 12.90 -23.71 0.71
C TYR A 5 13.77 -22.47 0.91
N ASP A 6 15.07 -22.65 1.17
CA ASP A 6 16.00 -21.55 1.37
C ASP A 6 16.17 -20.71 0.09
N GLU A 7 16.23 -21.36 -1.08
CA GLU A 7 16.29 -20.67 -2.38
C GLU A 7 15.01 -19.84 -2.63
N LEU A 8 13.83 -20.45 -2.46
CA LEU A 8 12.56 -19.76 -2.61
C LEU A 8 12.41 -18.60 -1.63
N LYS A 9 12.85 -18.79 -0.38
CA LYS A 9 12.83 -17.77 0.64
C LYS A 9 13.72 -16.58 0.26
N ASN A 10 14.92 -16.83 -0.24
CA ASN A 10 15.82 -15.77 -0.68
C ASN A 10 15.21 -14.94 -1.83
N VAL A 11 14.62 -15.61 -2.83
CA VAL A 11 13.93 -14.92 -3.94
C VAL A 11 12.73 -14.13 -3.43
N TYR A 12 11.95 -14.72 -2.52
CA TYR A 12 10.80 -14.05 -1.92
C TYR A 12 11.21 -12.83 -1.08
N ASP A 13 12.29 -12.89 -0.32
CA ASP A 13 12.79 -11.76 0.47
C ASP A 13 13.28 -10.59 -0.40
N ILE A 14 13.74 -10.87 -1.63
CA ILE A 14 14.01 -9.84 -2.64
C ILE A 14 12.70 -9.29 -3.20
N TYR A 15 11.78 -10.17 -3.61
CA TYR A 15 10.47 -9.78 -4.17
C TYR A 15 9.69 -8.87 -3.22
N ARG A 16 9.74 -9.14 -1.91
CA ARG A 16 9.14 -8.30 -0.86
C ARG A 16 9.66 -6.87 -0.83
N GLN A 17 10.88 -6.63 -1.30
CA GLN A 17 11.52 -5.31 -1.29
C GLN A 17 11.33 -4.55 -2.60
N ILE A 18 11.29 -5.26 -3.73
CA ILE A 18 11.27 -4.64 -5.06
C ILE A 18 9.90 -4.70 -5.75
N GLY A 19 9.01 -5.61 -5.34
CA GLY A 19 7.70 -5.82 -5.94
C GLY A 19 7.73 -6.58 -7.27
N GLY A 20 6.61 -6.57 -7.98
CA GLY A 20 6.37 -7.38 -9.19
C GLY A 20 6.30 -6.61 -10.50
N TYR A 21 6.56 -5.30 -10.51
CA TYR A 21 6.53 -4.53 -11.75
C TYR A 21 7.58 -5.06 -12.74
N PRO A 22 7.21 -5.41 -14.00
CA PRO A 22 8.10 -6.11 -14.92
C PRO A 22 9.46 -5.42 -15.11
N LYS A 23 9.46 -4.09 -15.24
CA LYS A 23 10.69 -3.31 -15.44
C LYS A 23 11.60 -3.31 -14.21
N VAL A 24 11.01 -3.37 -13.01
CA VAL A 24 11.75 -3.46 -11.74
C VAL A 24 12.42 -4.82 -11.60
N VAL A 25 11.67 -5.89 -11.89
CA VAL A 25 12.18 -7.26 -11.89
C VAL A 25 13.28 -7.42 -12.93
N GLU A 26 13.08 -6.93 -14.15
CA GLU A 26 14.11 -6.94 -15.20
C GLU A 26 15.39 -6.23 -14.75
N THR A 27 15.25 -5.05 -14.12
CA THR A 27 16.38 -4.28 -13.60
C THR A 27 17.15 -5.10 -12.58
N TYR A 28 16.46 -5.70 -11.59
CA TYR A 28 17.11 -6.57 -10.62
C TYR A 28 17.77 -7.80 -11.25
N LEU A 29 17.11 -8.45 -12.21
CA LEU A 29 17.67 -9.64 -12.86
C LEU A 29 18.97 -9.35 -13.60
N ASN A 30 19.09 -8.16 -14.21
CA ASN A 30 20.25 -7.71 -14.97
C ASN A 30 21.40 -7.20 -14.07
N THR A 31 21.08 -6.47 -13.01
CA THR A 31 22.11 -5.81 -12.17
C THR A 31 22.44 -6.59 -10.89
N LYS A 32 21.53 -7.45 -10.44
CA LYS A 32 21.51 -8.04 -9.09
C LYS A 32 21.52 -7.01 -7.95
N ASP A 33 21.17 -5.76 -8.26
CA ASP A 33 21.17 -4.62 -7.33
C ASP A 33 19.74 -4.25 -6.93
N VAL A 34 19.44 -4.44 -5.64
CA VAL A 34 18.14 -4.12 -5.03
C VAL A 34 17.88 -2.61 -5.04
N GLU A 35 18.88 -1.77 -4.84
CA GLU A 35 18.73 -0.31 -4.81
C GLU A 35 18.40 0.21 -6.22
N ALA A 36 19.07 -0.32 -7.24
CA ALA A 36 18.77 0.01 -8.64
C ALA A 36 17.32 -0.36 -9.00
N ALA A 37 16.87 -1.54 -8.61
CA ALA A 37 15.49 -1.98 -8.82
C ALA A 37 14.49 -1.09 -8.05
N GLN A 38 14.79 -0.74 -6.80
CA GLN A 38 13.96 0.17 -6.01
C GLN A 38 13.87 1.57 -6.63
N LYS A 39 14.97 2.11 -7.19
CA LYS A 39 14.95 3.38 -7.93
C LYS A 39 13.99 3.33 -9.11
N GLU A 40 13.96 2.22 -9.84
CA GLU A 40 13.01 2.01 -10.94
C GLU A 40 11.56 1.92 -10.42
N LEU A 41 11.33 1.26 -9.29
CA LEU A 41 10.01 1.24 -8.64
C LEU A 41 9.56 2.67 -8.27
N VAL A 42 10.43 3.48 -7.68
CA VAL A 42 10.12 4.89 -7.36
C VAL A 42 9.70 5.65 -8.61
N ARG A 43 10.41 5.44 -9.71
CA ARG A 43 10.12 6.07 -11.00
C ARG A 43 8.73 5.68 -11.48
N ILE A 44 8.38 4.40 -11.45
CA ILE A 44 7.04 3.91 -11.83
C ILE A 44 5.96 4.53 -10.94
N ILE A 45 6.14 4.53 -9.62
CA ILE A 45 5.20 5.15 -8.67
C ILE A 45 5.00 6.63 -9.01
N ARG A 46 6.08 7.38 -9.26
CA ARG A 46 5.99 8.81 -9.63
C ARG A 46 5.23 9.03 -10.93
N ILE A 47 5.48 8.21 -11.95
CA ILE A 47 4.75 8.28 -13.23
C ILE A 47 3.26 8.01 -12.99
N PHE A 48 2.93 6.94 -12.27
CA PHE A 48 1.55 6.60 -11.93
C PHE A 48 0.83 7.73 -11.18
N LEU A 49 1.47 8.36 -10.20
CA LEU A 49 0.88 9.46 -9.43
C LEU A 49 0.66 10.71 -10.28
N ASN A 50 1.64 11.07 -11.12
CA ASN A 50 1.50 12.21 -12.03
C ASN A 50 0.38 11.98 -13.05
N GLU A 51 0.26 10.76 -13.58
CA GLU A 51 -0.82 10.43 -14.51
C GLU A 51 -2.18 10.39 -13.79
N SER A 52 -2.22 9.85 -12.56
CA SER A 52 -3.43 9.81 -11.73
C SER A 52 -3.98 11.20 -11.46
N MET A 53 -3.13 12.20 -11.20
CA MET A 53 -3.59 13.59 -11.00
C MET A 53 -4.40 14.14 -12.17
N ARG A 54 -4.13 13.71 -13.41
CA ARG A 54 -4.86 14.19 -14.60
C ARG A 54 -6.34 13.81 -14.59
N TYR A 55 -6.73 12.84 -13.77
CA TYR A 55 -8.12 12.41 -13.61
C TYR A 55 -8.88 13.17 -12.50
N PHE A 56 -8.24 14.18 -11.88
CA PHE A 56 -8.81 14.95 -10.78
C PHE A 56 -8.64 16.45 -11.01
N ASP A 57 -9.76 17.16 -11.18
CA ASP A 57 -9.74 18.62 -11.30
C ASP A 57 -9.38 19.32 -9.97
N ASP A 58 -9.61 18.64 -8.84
CA ASP A 58 -9.46 19.17 -7.49
C ASP A 58 -8.26 18.62 -6.73
N ILE A 59 -7.39 17.83 -7.38
CA ILE A 59 -6.11 17.38 -6.84
C ILE A 59 -4.98 17.97 -7.68
N THR A 60 -4.36 19.02 -7.16
CA THR A 60 -3.28 19.75 -7.85
C THR A 60 -1.87 19.31 -7.43
N ASP A 61 -1.74 18.35 -6.51
CA ASP A 61 -0.45 17.89 -5.98
C ASP A 61 -0.45 16.38 -5.67
N ILE A 62 0.59 15.67 -6.14
CA ILE A 62 0.84 14.25 -5.87
C ILE A 62 0.99 13.96 -4.37
N SER A 63 1.29 14.97 -3.55
CA SER A 63 1.38 14.86 -2.11
C SER A 63 0.08 14.33 -1.48
N VAL A 64 -1.09 14.59 -2.10
CA VAL A 64 -2.38 14.06 -1.67
C VAL A 64 -2.38 12.53 -1.70
N PHE A 65 -1.98 11.92 -2.82
CA PHE A 65 -1.89 10.46 -2.93
C PHE A 65 -0.81 9.89 -2.01
N THR A 66 0.33 10.58 -1.89
CA THR A 66 1.39 10.19 -0.95
C THR A 66 0.86 10.14 0.49
N ASN A 67 0.06 11.13 0.90
CA ASN A 67 -0.56 11.17 2.22
C ASN A 67 -1.61 10.07 2.42
N ILE A 68 -2.36 9.70 1.38
CA ILE A 68 -3.26 8.54 1.42
C ILE A 68 -2.45 7.28 1.67
N PHE A 69 -1.37 7.03 0.92
CA PHE A 69 -0.52 5.86 1.11
C PHE A 69 0.14 5.81 2.49
N LEU A 70 0.63 6.93 3.01
CA LEU A 70 1.18 7.00 4.37
C LEU A 70 0.09 6.78 5.44
N SER A 71 -1.15 7.22 5.18
CA SER A 71 -2.28 6.95 6.08
C SER A 71 -2.65 5.47 6.08
N ILE A 72 -2.65 4.81 4.93
CA ILE A 72 -2.80 3.34 4.82
C ILE A 72 -1.72 2.64 5.62
N CYS A 73 -0.45 3.06 5.49
CA CYS A 73 0.65 2.50 6.27
C CYS A 73 0.42 2.61 7.79
N ARG A 74 -0.06 3.77 8.27
CA ARG A 74 -0.38 3.98 9.69
C ARG A 74 -1.50 3.07 10.17
N ILE A 75 -2.55 2.89 9.37
CA ILE A 75 -3.64 1.96 9.68
C ILE A 75 -3.11 0.52 9.73
N LEU A 76 -2.31 0.10 8.74
CA LEU A 76 -1.70 -1.23 8.70
C LEU A 76 -0.80 -1.51 9.92
N LEU A 77 -0.08 -0.50 10.40
CA LEU A 77 0.79 -0.60 11.57
C LEU A 77 0.01 -0.67 12.89
N ARG A 78 -1.09 0.08 12.99
CA ARG A 78 -1.93 0.16 14.19
C ARG A 78 -2.87 -1.04 14.33
N GLU A 79 -3.51 -1.44 13.23
CA GLU A 79 -4.70 -2.30 13.24
C GLU A 79 -4.44 -3.66 12.60
N LYS A 80 -3.69 -4.51 13.33
CA LYS A 80 -3.31 -5.87 12.90
C LYS A 80 -4.48 -6.82 12.62
N LYS A 81 -5.70 -6.47 13.03
CA LYS A 81 -6.95 -7.25 12.82
C LYS A 81 -8.00 -6.53 11.96
N GLY A 82 -7.67 -5.35 11.42
CA GLY A 82 -8.63 -4.48 10.75
C GLY A 82 -9.52 -3.72 11.75
N LEU A 83 -10.29 -2.75 11.25
CA LEU A 83 -11.08 -1.82 12.08
C LEU A 83 -12.30 -2.50 12.71
N ASP A 84 -12.63 -2.07 13.94
CA ASP A 84 -13.75 -2.61 14.71
C ASP A 84 -15.08 -1.88 14.44
N GLU A 85 -15.06 -0.55 14.27
CA GLU A 85 -16.27 0.29 14.19
C GLU A 85 -16.33 1.20 12.94
N ASP A 86 -15.27 1.99 12.66
CA ASP A 86 -15.24 2.88 11.50
C ASP A 86 -14.89 2.13 10.21
N SER A 87 -15.47 2.54 9.08
CA SER A 87 -15.01 2.07 7.77
C SER A 87 -13.58 2.59 7.50
N ILE A 88 -12.76 1.83 6.77
CA ILE A 88 -11.41 2.31 6.43
C ILE A 88 -11.45 3.62 5.65
N SER A 89 -12.47 3.79 4.82
CA SER A 89 -12.69 5.04 4.12
C SER A 89 -12.85 6.22 5.08
N GLU A 90 -13.51 6.04 6.22
CA GLU A 90 -13.67 7.08 7.25
C GLU A 90 -12.37 7.34 8.03
N GLU A 91 -11.63 6.30 8.41
CA GLU A 91 -10.37 6.50 9.13
C GLU A 91 -9.29 7.10 8.21
N LEU A 92 -9.22 6.67 6.95
CA LEU A 92 -8.37 7.31 5.94
C LEU A 92 -8.75 8.77 5.72
N GLN A 93 -10.05 9.08 5.63
CA GLN A 93 -10.49 10.47 5.55
C GLN A 93 -10.04 11.27 6.78
N LYS A 94 -10.28 10.78 8.01
CA LYS A 94 -9.85 11.44 9.25
C LYS A 94 -8.34 11.68 9.27
N LEU A 95 -7.53 10.70 8.84
CA LEU A 95 -6.08 10.80 8.81
C LEU A 95 -5.57 11.77 7.73
N VAL A 96 -6.15 11.74 6.53
CA VAL A 96 -5.72 12.63 5.43
C VAL A 96 -6.12 14.07 5.72
N THR A 97 -7.34 14.32 6.24
CA THR A 97 -7.80 15.69 6.58
C THR A 97 -7.09 16.27 7.80
N LYS A 98 -6.56 15.43 8.71
CA LYS A 98 -5.78 15.91 9.86
C LYS A 98 -4.35 16.30 9.47
N ASN A 99 -3.77 15.66 8.46
CA ASN A 99 -2.41 15.95 7.98
C ASN A 99 -2.35 17.02 6.88
N TYR A 100 -3.44 17.21 6.12
CA TYR A 100 -3.55 18.28 5.13
C TYR A 100 -4.54 19.33 5.65
N SER A 101 -4.02 20.45 6.13
CA SER A 101 -4.83 21.58 6.57
C SER A 101 -5.69 22.09 5.40
N SER A 102 -7.00 21.98 5.58
CA SER A 102 -8.08 22.83 5.03
C SER A 102 -8.56 22.73 3.57
N ASN A 103 -7.88 22.09 2.60
CA ASN A 103 -8.35 22.16 1.19
C ASN A 103 -8.88 20.87 0.54
N LEU A 104 -8.73 19.69 1.16
CA LEU A 104 -9.21 18.45 0.54
C LEU A 104 -10.60 18.07 1.07
N SER A 105 -11.61 18.05 0.19
CA SER A 105 -12.96 17.63 0.58
C SER A 105 -13.02 16.12 0.86
N LYS A 106 -13.96 15.69 1.71
CA LYS A 106 -14.23 14.26 1.94
C LYS A 106 -14.55 13.53 0.63
N ALA A 107 -15.30 14.17 -0.26
CA ALA A 107 -15.67 13.61 -1.55
C ALA A 107 -14.43 13.39 -2.45
N THR A 108 -13.48 14.33 -2.45
CA THR A 108 -12.22 14.22 -3.19
C THR A 108 -11.39 13.05 -2.68
N CYS A 109 -11.23 12.94 -1.36
CA CYS A 109 -10.49 11.84 -0.73
C CYS A 109 -11.13 10.49 -1.06
N TYR A 110 -12.46 10.39 -0.98
CA TYR A 110 -13.19 9.16 -1.35
C TYR A 110 -12.99 8.78 -2.82
N ARG A 111 -13.07 9.75 -3.75
CA ARG A 111 -12.79 9.49 -5.17
C ARG A 111 -11.35 9.04 -5.41
N ALA A 112 -10.38 9.65 -4.72
CA ALA A 112 -8.97 9.26 -4.82
C ALA A 112 -8.73 7.83 -4.32
N ILE A 113 -9.35 7.44 -3.19
CA ILE A 113 -9.27 6.09 -2.66
C ILE A 113 -9.92 5.09 -3.65
N ASN A 114 -11.10 5.40 -4.18
CA ASN A 114 -11.76 4.54 -5.17
C ASN A 114 -10.94 4.42 -6.47
N TRP A 115 -10.32 5.51 -6.93
CA TRP A 115 -9.41 5.47 -8.07
C TRP A 115 -8.25 4.51 -7.83
N LEU A 116 -7.57 4.61 -6.68
CA LEU A 116 -6.47 3.73 -6.30
C LEU A 116 -6.89 2.25 -6.19
N TYR A 117 -8.12 2.01 -5.74
CA TYR A 117 -8.70 0.66 -5.67
C TYR A 117 -8.96 0.10 -7.06
N HIS A 118 -9.65 0.84 -7.92
CA HIS A 118 -9.97 0.42 -9.28
C HIS A 118 -8.73 0.34 -10.19
N SER A 119 -7.70 1.13 -9.92
CA SER A 119 -6.41 1.03 -10.59
C SER A 119 -5.55 -0.14 -10.10
N GLY A 120 -6.02 -0.91 -9.11
CA GLY A 120 -5.33 -2.08 -8.59
C GLY A 120 -4.08 -1.78 -7.75
N ILE A 121 -3.94 -0.57 -7.22
CA ILE A 121 -2.80 -0.22 -6.35
C ILE A 121 -3.07 -0.63 -4.90
N ILE A 122 -4.32 -0.50 -4.47
CA ILE A 122 -4.76 -0.90 -3.13
C ILE A 122 -5.91 -1.90 -3.22
N GLY A 123 -6.03 -2.75 -2.21
CA GLY A 123 -7.11 -3.71 -2.04
C GLY A 123 -7.80 -3.52 -0.70
N PHE A 124 -9.07 -3.91 -0.64
CA PHE A 124 -9.84 -3.98 0.59
C PHE A 124 -10.22 -5.43 0.87
N CYS A 125 -10.14 -5.86 2.13
CA CYS A 125 -10.70 -7.14 2.57
C CYS A 125 -11.66 -6.96 3.73
N GLY A 126 -12.67 -7.82 3.75
CA GLY A 126 -13.63 -7.87 4.85
C GLY A 126 -13.10 -8.65 6.04
N LYS A 127 -13.77 -8.47 7.18
CA LYS A 127 -13.50 -9.19 8.43
C LYS A 127 -14.72 -10.03 8.78
N ILE A 128 -14.49 -11.29 9.10
CA ILE A 128 -15.47 -12.18 9.74
C ILE A 128 -14.96 -12.43 11.15
N THR A 129 -15.75 -12.03 12.14
CA THR A 129 -15.41 -12.25 13.54
C THR A 129 -15.98 -13.60 13.98
N GLU A 130 -15.16 -14.45 14.59
CA GLU A 130 -15.61 -15.74 15.15
C GLU A 130 -16.29 -16.70 14.16
N LEU A 131 -15.95 -16.61 12.85
CA LEU A 131 -16.57 -17.38 11.77
C LEU A 131 -18.09 -17.14 11.62
N ASP A 132 -18.62 -16.08 12.23
CA ASP A 132 -20.01 -15.70 12.06
C ASP A 132 -20.20 -14.97 10.73
N ILE A 133 -20.69 -15.70 9.73
CA ILE A 133 -20.95 -15.22 8.37
C ILE A 133 -21.96 -14.06 8.38
N LEU A 134 -22.87 -14.01 9.37
CA LEU A 134 -23.85 -12.94 9.50
C LEU A 134 -23.23 -11.63 10.02
N ASN A 135 -22.06 -11.72 10.67
CA ASN A 135 -21.27 -10.59 11.15
C ASN A 135 -20.09 -10.28 10.19
N PHE A 136 -20.33 -10.44 8.88
CA PHE A 136 -19.38 -10.03 7.86
C PHE A 136 -19.34 -8.50 7.77
N LYS A 137 -18.14 -7.94 7.94
CA LYS A 137 -17.87 -6.51 7.76
C LYS A 137 -17.04 -6.32 6.49
N PRO A 138 -17.58 -5.73 5.41
CA PRO A 138 -16.79 -5.41 4.22
C PRO A 138 -15.81 -4.26 4.49
N GLY A 139 -14.68 -4.23 3.77
CA GLY A 139 -13.76 -3.08 3.79
C GLY A 139 -13.08 -2.80 5.14
N SER A 140 -12.95 -3.81 6.00
CA SER A 140 -12.36 -3.69 7.34
C SER A 140 -10.83 -3.66 7.35
N ARG A 141 -10.17 -4.02 6.25
CA ARG A 141 -8.71 -3.88 6.05
C ARG A 141 -8.40 -3.35 4.65
N CYS A 142 -7.37 -2.50 4.56
CA CYS A 142 -6.83 -1.97 3.31
C CYS A 142 -5.34 -2.33 3.24
N PHE A 143 -4.87 -2.75 2.08
CA PHE A 143 -3.50 -3.17 1.84
C PHE A 143 -3.04 -2.73 0.45
N PHE A 144 -1.73 -2.72 0.23
CA PHE A 144 -1.17 -2.52 -1.11
C PHE A 144 -1.19 -3.84 -1.87
N MET A 145 -1.51 -3.79 -3.16
CA MET A 145 -1.51 -4.98 -4.02
C MET A 145 -0.11 -5.44 -4.41
N ASP A 146 0.89 -4.55 -4.33
CA ASP A 146 2.28 -4.83 -4.63
C ASP A 146 3.16 -4.65 -3.38
N LEU A 147 4.01 -5.65 -3.11
CA LEU A 147 4.87 -5.68 -1.93
C LEU A 147 6.00 -4.67 -1.98
N GLY A 148 6.52 -4.36 -3.17
CA GLY A 148 7.52 -3.31 -3.34
C GLY A 148 6.95 -1.94 -3.00
N VAL A 149 5.73 -1.64 -3.47
CA VAL A 149 5.01 -0.40 -3.12
C VAL A 149 4.77 -0.34 -1.61
N ALA A 150 4.31 -1.44 -1.01
CA ALA A 150 4.13 -1.54 0.43
C ALA A 150 5.43 -1.25 1.19
N TYR A 151 6.51 -1.93 0.83
CA TYR A 151 7.84 -1.77 1.40
C TYR A 151 8.35 -0.34 1.28
N TYR A 152 8.19 0.26 0.11
CA TYR A 152 8.60 1.64 -0.19
C TYR A 152 7.91 2.66 0.73
N TYR A 153 6.59 2.56 0.93
CA TYR A 153 5.88 3.52 1.78
C TYR A 153 6.03 3.20 3.28
N LEU A 154 6.05 1.94 3.67
CA LEU A 154 6.24 1.52 5.05
C LEU A 154 7.63 1.93 5.58
N SER A 155 8.69 1.74 4.80
CA SER A 155 10.06 2.18 5.19
C SER A 155 10.15 3.69 5.46
N ARG A 156 9.29 4.52 4.86
CA ARG A 156 9.21 5.96 5.11
C ARG A 156 8.41 6.36 6.35
N THR A 157 7.65 5.43 6.92
CA THR A 157 6.91 5.69 8.18
C THR A 157 7.79 5.51 9.42
N GLY A 158 9.07 5.16 9.26
CA GLY A 158 10.01 4.96 10.36
C GLY A 158 9.84 3.62 11.10
N ALA A 159 8.95 2.74 10.64
CA ALA A 159 8.81 1.40 11.19
C ALA A 159 9.85 0.44 10.57
N ASN A 160 10.59 -0.26 11.43
CA ASN A 160 11.69 -1.15 11.03
C ASN A 160 11.19 -2.38 10.25
N CYS A 161 11.94 -2.75 9.22
CA CYS A 161 11.67 -3.86 8.28
C CYS A 161 11.38 -5.23 8.92
N ILE A 162 11.83 -5.46 10.16
CA ILE A 162 11.63 -6.69 10.92
C ILE A 162 10.15 -6.92 11.32
N ASN A 163 9.36 -5.85 11.47
CA ASN A 163 7.97 -5.95 11.94
C ASN A 163 6.93 -6.33 10.86
N TYR A 164 7.34 -6.44 9.58
CA TYR A 164 6.41 -6.62 8.45
C TYR A 164 6.22 -8.06 7.97
N GLY A 165 6.92 -9.05 8.53
CA GLY A 165 6.71 -10.48 8.17
C GLY A 165 5.23 -10.86 8.22
N TRP A 166 4.55 -10.45 9.30
CA TRP A 166 3.13 -10.73 9.53
C TRP A 166 2.14 -10.01 8.61
N LEU A 167 2.55 -8.92 7.93
CA LEU A 167 1.70 -8.19 6.98
C LEU A 167 1.69 -8.82 5.60
N ILE A 168 2.69 -9.66 5.30
CA ILE A 168 2.92 -10.28 3.99
C ILE A 168 2.67 -11.80 4.06
N GLU A 169 2.84 -12.44 5.21
CA GLU A 169 2.66 -13.89 5.43
C GLU A 169 1.20 -14.34 5.66
N ARG A 170 0.18 -13.61 5.18
CA ARG A 170 -1.25 -13.98 5.35
C ARG A 170 -2.04 -13.97 4.06
#